data_AF-A0A519C6B8-F1
#
_entry.id   AF-A0A519C6B8-F1
#
_cell.length_a   1.000
_cell.length_b   1.000
_cell.length_c   1.000
_cell.angle_alpha   90.00
_cell.angle_beta   90.00
_cell.angle_gamma   90.00
#
_symmetry.space_group_name_H-M   'P 1'
#
loop_
_entity.id
_entity.type
_entity.pdbx_description
1 polymer ?
#
loop_
_entity_poly.entity_id
_entity_poly.type
_entity_poly.pdbx_seq_one_letter_code
_entity_poly.pdbx_strand_id
1 'polypeptide(L)'
;MKSIVIVAFLSIIITIGGISPVFASSQLEVSIDPNSDTAIAKMTYQRSINIDYSDGGKLADTMNGLSKEISFSVDSSNPDIQSLISKINSYTLSQGSQAQITDLTLEYKSLMTGRSTSMSVDYTVVLHPTIHNFVIKQGSGNDPTLLDVDWRGFGVVGPVVINTQAYGDVEINLPISTFERFTPALALSLESSDAGEIMSTRLMDGDEIKAQPIGNWHFLFDPTGIGADASQYGFQTGSVISSFTMGESSLREGLIREQVHEGSVNIDKTYMVTSYESSGNASIDIIGFANRDVLGTSEIFGVTPNAPEGYASTSSGEFPAFILYGMAGMAAMGGAAMMLVSKRKLNKEKGHYQQTGIDPTQLTGVQTSASSGGYQTIRGEAQVKGLEDYNEHKSYYDEKPQVEEKSEDKPSSKGGAMPKGFESKE
;
A
#
# COMPACT_ATOMS: atom_id res chain seq x y z
N MET A 1 16.40 -9.80 52.59
CA MET A 1 17.17 -10.50 51.54
C MET A 1 16.33 -11.69 51.09
N LYS A 2 15.88 -11.87 49.85
CA LYS A 2 16.16 -11.23 48.57
C LYS A 2 14.90 -11.37 47.67
N SER A 3 14.65 -10.30 46.91
CA SER A 3 14.19 -10.23 45.52
C SER A 3 12.97 -11.06 45.05
N ILE A 4 11.82 -10.39 44.94
CA ILE A 4 10.80 -10.67 43.91
C ILE A 4 11.10 -9.73 42.74
N VAL A 5 11.36 -10.30 41.56
CA VAL A 5 11.53 -9.58 40.30
C VAL A 5 10.14 -9.24 39.77
N ILE A 6 9.79 -7.96 39.76
CA ILE A 6 8.62 -7.43 39.07
C ILE A 6 9.09 -7.05 37.66
N VAL A 7 8.62 -7.79 36.67
CA VAL A 7 8.73 -7.41 35.25
C VAL A 7 7.74 -6.26 35.03
N ALA A 8 8.27 -5.05 34.93
CA ALA A 8 7.48 -3.87 34.59
C ALA A 8 7.21 -3.89 33.08
N PHE A 9 5.98 -4.23 32.70
CA PHE A 9 5.43 -3.89 31.39
C PHE A 9 5.33 -2.36 31.31
N LEU A 10 6.10 -1.76 30.41
CA LEU A 10 6.04 -0.33 30.12
C LEU A 10 4.78 -0.06 29.29
N SER A 11 3.63 0.00 29.95
CA SER A 11 2.40 0.54 29.39
C SER A 11 2.52 2.05 29.28
N ILE A 12 2.77 2.54 28.07
CA ILE A 12 2.71 3.96 27.74
C ILE A 12 1.25 4.40 27.87
N ILE A 13 0.93 5.03 29.00
CA ILE A 13 -0.30 5.81 29.18
C ILE A 13 -0.06 7.15 28.47
N ILE A 14 -0.64 7.32 27.28
CA ILE A 14 -0.77 8.65 26.65
C ILE A 14 -2.00 9.32 27.25
N THR A 15 -1.80 10.05 28.34
CA THR A 15 -2.68 11.15 28.74
C THR A 15 -1.98 12.45 28.37
N ILE A 16 -2.40 13.09 27.28
CA ILE A 16 -2.40 14.56 27.05
C ILE A 16 -3.41 14.83 25.93
N GLY A 17 -4.21 15.89 26.09
CA GLY A 17 -5.31 16.23 25.20
C GLY A 17 -4.89 16.73 23.81
N GLY A 18 -5.82 16.56 22.86
CA GLY A 18 -5.94 17.41 21.67
C GLY A 18 -5.03 17.12 20.48
N ILE A 19 -4.11 16.16 20.54
CA ILE A 19 -3.34 15.70 19.39
C ILE A 19 -3.30 14.17 19.41
N SER A 20 -4.02 13.54 18.50
CA SER A 20 -3.77 12.14 18.15
C SER A 20 -2.30 12.04 17.74
N PRO A 21 -1.49 11.15 18.35
CA PRO A 21 -0.12 10.95 17.90
C PRO A 21 -0.16 10.45 16.46
N VAL A 22 0.28 11.30 15.52
CA VAL A 22 0.31 10.95 14.09
C VAL A 22 1.59 10.16 13.86
N PHE A 23 1.46 8.85 13.92
CA PHE A 23 2.50 7.92 13.48
C PHE A 23 2.43 7.76 11.95
N ALA A 24 3.55 7.34 11.34
CA ALA A 24 3.64 7.05 9.91
C ALA A 24 2.50 6.12 9.44
N SER A 25 1.95 6.38 8.24
CA SER A 25 0.93 5.52 7.62
C SER A 25 1.41 4.07 7.51
N SER A 26 2.68 3.92 7.12
CA SER A 26 3.40 2.66 7.01
C SER A 26 4.84 2.84 7.50
N GLN A 27 5.33 1.89 8.30
CA GLN A 27 6.67 1.90 8.85
C GLN A 27 7.34 0.54 8.62
N LEU A 28 8.38 0.52 7.79
CA LEU A 28 9.23 -0.66 7.60
C LEU A 28 10.51 -0.58 8.43
N GLU A 29 10.82 -1.65 9.15
CA GLU A 29 12.12 -1.87 9.78
C GLU A 29 12.62 -3.26 9.40
N VAL A 30 13.86 -3.37 8.90
CA VAL A 30 14.47 -4.65 8.57
C VAL A 30 15.98 -4.60 8.73
N SER A 31 16.54 -5.73 9.15
CA SER A 31 17.97 -6.00 9.13
C SER A 31 18.28 -7.20 8.23
N ILE A 32 19.25 -7.04 7.33
CA ILE A 32 19.60 -8.02 6.31
C ILE A 32 21.04 -8.49 6.49
N ASP A 33 21.23 -9.80 6.66
CA ASP A 33 22.51 -10.47 6.47
C ASP A 33 22.59 -10.96 5.01
N PRO A 34 23.49 -10.43 4.16
CA PRO A 34 23.62 -10.86 2.77
C PRO A 34 24.14 -12.30 2.60
N ASN A 35 24.55 -12.98 3.69
CA ASN A 35 24.90 -14.41 3.67
C ASN A 35 23.71 -15.31 4.00
N SER A 36 22.58 -14.72 4.39
CA SER A 36 21.31 -15.38 4.65
C SER A 36 20.31 -14.97 3.58
N ASP A 37 19.59 -15.94 3.02
CA ASP A 37 18.43 -15.67 2.17
C ASP A 37 17.14 -15.57 3.00
N THR A 38 17.28 -15.09 4.23
CA THR A 38 16.20 -14.94 5.21
C THR A 38 16.42 -13.67 6.02
N ALA A 39 15.37 -12.87 6.16
CA ALA A 39 15.35 -11.67 6.99
C ALA A 39 14.03 -11.58 7.74
N ILE A 40 14.07 -11.04 8.96
CA ILE A 40 12.88 -10.72 9.75
C ILE A 40 12.67 -9.22 9.62
N ALA A 41 11.49 -8.82 9.17
CA ALA A 41 11.10 -7.43 9.11
C ALA A 41 9.96 -7.15 10.09
N LYS A 42 9.72 -5.86 10.33
CA LYS A 42 8.55 -5.34 11.01
C LYS A 42 7.91 -4.30 10.12
N MET A 43 6.63 -4.45 9.84
CA MET A 43 5.83 -3.49 9.08
C MET A 43 4.64 -3.05 9.91
N THR A 44 4.55 -1.76 10.22
CA THR A 44 3.47 -1.19 11.03
C THR A 44 2.60 -0.28 10.17
N TYR A 45 1.29 -0.43 10.25
CA TYR A 45 0.32 0.45 9.60
C TYR A 45 -0.56 1.12 10.64
N GLN A 46 -0.74 2.44 10.52
CA GLN A 46 -1.51 3.23 11.47
C GLN A 46 -2.38 4.26 10.75
N ARG A 47 -3.63 4.34 11.18
CA ARG A 47 -4.61 5.32 10.70
C ARG A 47 -5.52 5.72 11.84
N SER A 48 -5.87 7.01 11.91
CA SER A 48 -6.91 7.50 12.80
C SER A 48 -8.05 8.10 11.98
N ILE A 49 -9.28 7.70 12.28
CA ILE A 49 -10.48 8.29 11.69
C ILE A 49 -11.22 9.05 12.79
N ASN A 50 -11.47 10.33 12.58
CA ASN A 50 -12.21 11.19 13.50
C ASN A 50 -13.54 11.62 12.87
N ILE A 51 -14.60 11.67 13.68
CA ILE A 51 -15.86 12.31 13.31
C ILE A 51 -16.10 13.48 14.27
N ASP A 52 -16.18 14.68 13.72
CA ASP A 52 -16.43 15.91 14.46
C ASP A 52 -17.94 16.14 14.62
N TYR A 53 -18.38 16.28 15.87
CA TYR A 53 -19.73 16.65 16.27
C TYR A 53 -19.72 17.77 17.33
N SER A 54 -18.76 18.70 17.23
CA SER A 54 -18.61 19.86 18.11
C SER A 54 -19.85 20.76 18.14
N ASP A 55 -20.62 20.79 17.06
CA ASP A 55 -21.94 21.45 16.96
C ASP A 55 -23.08 20.65 17.62
N GLY A 56 -22.77 19.57 18.33
CA GLY A 56 -23.71 18.65 18.97
C GLY A 56 -24.54 17.86 17.96
N GLY A 57 -25.67 17.32 18.42
CA GLY A 57 -26.54 16.45 17.63
C GLY A 57 -26.61 15.04 18.20
N LYS A 58 -27.44 14.18 17.61
CA LYS A 58 -27.72 12.84 18.14
C LYS A 58 -26.48 11.96 18.20
N LEU A 59 -25.52 12.17 17.27
CA LEU A 59 -24.28 11.42 17.28
C LEU A 59 -23.48 11.66 18.56
N ALA A 60 -23.41 12.92 19.02
CA ALA A 60 -22.73 13.28 20.26
C ALA A 60 -23.34 12.56 21.48
N ASP A 61 -24.66 12.50 21.56
CA ASP A 61 -25.38 11.83 22.65
C ASP A 61 -25.11 10.32 22.68
N THR A 62 -24.99 9.69 21.50
CA THR A 62 -24.76 8.25 21.39
C THR A 62 -23.30 7.83 21.58
N MET A 63 -22.35 8.68 21.17
CA MET A 63 -20.94 8.33 21.15
C MET A 63 -20.22 8.76 22.44
N ASN A 64 -20.67 9.83 23.11
CA ASN A 64 -19.97 10.36 24.27
C ASN A 64 -19.79 9.32 25.38
N GLY A 65 -18.54 9.07 25.77
CA GLY A 65 -18.17 8.09 26.79
C GLY A 65 -18.06 6.64 26.28
N LEU A 66 -18.30 6.40 24.99
CA LEU A 66 -18.09 5.08 24.40
C LEU A 66 -16.58 4.78 24.31
N SER A 67 -16.19 3.59 24.76
CA SER A 67 -14.85 3.04 24.54
C SER A 67 -14.97 1.56 24.20
N LYS A 68 -14.47 1.17 23.02
CA LYS A 68 -14.49 -0.21 22.52
C LYS A 68 -13.14 -0.54 21.90
N GLU A 69 -12.61 -1.70 22.27
CA GLU A 69 -11.30 -2.16 21.81
C GLU A 69 -11.40 -3.57 21.23
N ILE A 70 -10.70 -3.79 20.12
CA ILE A 70 -10.35 -5.11 19.60
C ILE A 70 -8.82 -5.15 19.62
N SER A 71 -8.24 -6.16 20.27
CA SER A 71 -6.79 -6.35 20.29
C SER A 71 -6.48 -7.84 20.30
N PHE A 72 -5.68 -8.32 19.35
CA PHE A 72 -5.23 -9.71 19.33
C PHE A 72 -3.89 -9.85 18.60
N SER A 73 -3.23 -10.97 18.84
CA SER A 73 -2.06 -11.41 18.09
C SER A 73 -2.25 -12.86 17.65
N VAL A 74 -1.89 -13.16 16.41
CA VAL A 74 -1.98 -14.49 15.80
C VAL A 74 -0.76 -14.71 14.91
N ASP A 75 -0.35 -15.96 14.77
CA ASP A 75 0.79 -16.37 13.95
C ASP A 75 0.36 -17.32 12.82
N SER A 76 1.33 -17.79 12.05
CA SER A 76 1.15 -18.72 10.94
C SER A 76 0.49 -20.05 11.28
N SER A 77 0.31 -20.40 12.55
CA SER A 77 -0.49 -21.57 12.93
C SER A 77 -1.99 -21.36 12.65
N ASN A 78 -2.43 -20.12 12.51
CA ASN A 78 -3.79 -19.78 12.09
C ASN A 78 -3.92 -19.86 10.54
N PRO A 79 -4.89 -20.64 10.00
CA PRO A 79 -5.12 -20.74 8.55
C PRO A 79 -5.38 -19.40 7.84
N ASP A 80 -5.98 -18.43 8.52
CA ASP A 80 -6.25 -17.12 7.94
C ASP A 80 -4.96 -16.30 7.76
N ILE A 81 -3.93 -16.58 8.56
CA ILE A 81 -2.59 -15.99 8.38
C ILE A 81 -1.89 -16.59 7.17
N GLN A 82 -2.11 -17.87 6.84
CA GLN A 82 -1.62 -18.44 5.58
C GLN A 82 -2.29 -17.80 4.35
N SER A 83 -3.57 -17.47 4.46
CA SER A 83 -4.29 -16.70 3.44
C SER A 83 -3.74 -15.29 3.29
N LEU A 84 -3.44 -14.61 4.41
CA LEU A 84 -2.79 -13.30 4.43
C LEU A 84 -1.40 -13.34 3.79
N ILE A 85 -0.55 -14.31 4.14
CA ILE A 85 0.75 -14.55 3.52
C ILE A 85 0.60 -14.70 2.00
N SER A 86 -0.40 -15.47 1.54
CA SER A 86 -0.64 -15.67 0.11
C SER A 86 -1.02 -14.36 -0.61
N LYS A 87 -1.82 -13.50 0.03
CA LYS A 87 -2.16 -12.17 -0.50
C LYS A 87 -0.97 -11.24 -0.56
N ILE A 88 -0.17 -11.18 0.51
CA ILE A 88 1.07 -10.39 0.55
C ILE A 88 2.01 -10.86 -0.56
N ASN A 89 2.24 -12.16 -0.69
CA ASN A 89 3.09 -12.73 -1.74
C ASN A 89 2.58 -12.41 -3.15
N SER A 90 1.27 -12.44 -3.36
CA SER A 90 0.66 -12.05 -4.65
C SER A 90 0.90 -10.57 -4.95
N TYR A 91 0.76 -9.71 -3.94
CA TYR A 91 1.06 -8.29 -4.05
C TYR A 91 2.56 -8.05 -4.34
N THR A 92 3.46 -8.64 -3.54
CA THR A 92 4.93 -8.53 -3.72
C THR A 92 5.38 -8.96 -5.11
N LEU A 93 4.82 -10.06 -5.63
CA LEU A 93 5.08 -10.52 -6.99
C LEU A 93 4.59 -9.52 -8.04
N SER A 94 3.43 -8.89 -7.82
CA SER A 94 2.89 -7.86 -8.72
C SER A 94 3.77 -6.60 -8.76
N GLN A 95 4.55 -6.35 -7.70
CA GLN A 95 5.55 -5.28 -7.63
C GLN A 95 6.89 -5.67 -8.27
N GLY A 96 6.99 -6.86 -8.88
CA GLY A 96 8.19 -7.33 -9.58
C GLY A 96 9.22 -8.03 -8.71
N SER A 97 8.97 -8.16 -7.40
CA SER A 97 9.87 -8.81 -6.46
C SER A 97 9.79 -10.34 -6.54
N GLN A 98 10.92 -11.00 -6.34
CA GLN A 98 11.01 -12.46 -6.16
C GLN A 98 10.90 -12.90 -4.70
N ALA A 99 10.98 -11.96 -3.75
CA ALA A 99 10.91 -12.26 -2.34
C ALA A 99 9.57 -12.89 -1.95
N GLN A 100 9.60 -13.71 -0.90
CA GLN A 100 8.43 -14.44 -0.41
C GLN A 100 8.37 -14.36 1.10
N ILE A 101 7.18 -14.07 1.62
CA ILE A 101 6.86 -14.25 3.03
C ILE A 101 6.58 -15.74 3.27
N THR A 102 7.30 -16.36 4.20
CA THR A 102 7.13 -17.78 4.56
C THR A 102 6.50 -17.97 5.93
N ASP A 103 6.62 -16.96 6.80
CA ASP A 103 6.07 -16.93 8.14
C ASP A 103 5.64 -15.50 8.47
N LEU A 104 4.61 -15.36 9.30
CA LEU A 104 4.03 -14.07 9.66
C LEU A 104 3.42 -14.14 11.06
N THR A 105 3.82 -13.20 11.92
CA THR A 105 3.04 -12.84 13.10
C THR A 105 2.30 -11.53 12.84
N LEU A 106 1.02 -11.50 13.17
CA LEU A 106 0.15 -10.33 13.08
C LEU A 106 -0.21 -9.87 14.50
N GLU A 107 -0.12 -8.58 14.73
CA GLU A 107 -0.76 -7.89 15.86
C GLU A 107 -1.76 -6.89 15.31
N TYR A 108 -3.00 -6.95 15.78
CA TYR A 108 -4.06 -6.04 15.37
C TYR A 108 -4.63 -5.34 16.59
N LYS A 109 -4.83 -4.03 16.47
CA LYS A 109 -5.56 -3.22 17.43
C LYS A 109 -6.48 -2.23 16.72
N SER A 110 -7.72 -2.12 17.22
CA SER A 110 -8.58 -0.98 16.95
C SER A 110 -9.21 -0.45 18.24
N LEU A 111 -9.20 0.86 18.41
CA LEU A 111 -9.77 1.54 19.58
C LEU A 111 -10.74 2.61 19.14
N MET A 112 -12.04 2.38 19.36
CA MET A 112 -13.08 3.37 19.18
C MET A 112 -13.29 4.14 20.48
N THR A 113 -13.15 5.46 20.42
CA THR A 113 -13.31 6.36 21.57
C THR A 113 -14.23 7.52 21.21
N GLY A 114 -15.38 7.61 21.87
CA GLY A 114 -16.28 8.75 21.74
C GLY A 114 -16.12 9.74 22.89
N ARG A 115 -15.95 11.01 22.55
CA ARG A 115 -15.77 12.15 23.46
C ARG A 115 -17.01 13.05 23.39
N SER A 116 -16.99 14.17 24.11
CA SER A 116 -18.12 15.11 24.13
C SER A 116 -18.35 15.84 22.81
N THR A 117 -17.31 16.03 22.00
CA THR A 117 -17.36 16.82 20.76
C THR A 117 -16.85 16.08 19.53
N SER A 118 -16.25 14.91 19.69
CA SER A 118 -15.80 14.09 18.56
C SER A 118 -15.65 12.63 18.97
N MET A 119 -15.64 11.74 17.99
CA MET A 119 -15.18 10.37 18.18
C MET A 119 -13.97 10.09 17.32
N SER A 120 -13.11 9.17 17.77
CA SER A 120 -12.03 8.62 16.96
C SER A 120 -12.09 7.10 16.92
N VAL A 121 -11.61 6.52 15.83
CA VAL A 121 -11.20 5.12 15.76
C VAL A 121 -9.74 5.08 15.33
N ASP A 122 -8.91 4.54 16.20
CA ASP A 122 -7.48 4.41 15.98
C ASP A 122 -7.16 2.96 15.62
N TYR A 123 -6.54 2.75 14.46
CA TYR A 123 -6.18 1.43 13.94
C TYR A 123 -4.67 1.23 14.00
N THR A 124 -4.24 0.02 14.31
CA THR A 124 -2.84 -0.40 14.25
C THR A 124 -2.77 -1.84 13.79
N VAL A 125 -2.04 -2.07 12.70
CA VAL A 125 -1.71 -3.40 12.18
C VAL A 125 -0.19 -3.54 12.20
N VAL A 126 0.36 -4.50 12.95
CA VAL A 126 1.80 -4.80 12.94
C VAL A 126 2.01 -6.19 12.37
N LEU A 127 2.82 -6.26 11.33
CA LEU A 127 3.25 -7.49 10.70
C LEU A 127 4.72 -7.73 11.05
N HIS A 128 5.05 -8.94 11.50
CA HIS A 128 6.42 -9.42 11.65
C HIS A 128 6.66 -10.56 10.66
N PRO A 129 6.90 -10.26 9.37
CA PRO A 129 7.14 -11.30 8.39
C PRO A 129 8.57 -11.84 8.41
N THR A 130 8.69 -13.13 8.13
CA THR A 130 9.95 -13.74 7.68
C THR A 130 9.99 -13.72 6.15
N ILE A 131 10.93 -12.96 5.61
CA ILE A 131 11.15 -12.76 4.18
C ILE A 131 12.23 -13.73 3.70
N HIS A 132 11.96 -14.44 2.62
CA HIS A 132 12.88 -15.34 1.94
C HIS A 132 13.06 -14.98 0.46
N ASN A 133 14.07 -15.57 -0.18
CA ASN A 133 14.27 -15.51 -1.63
C ASN A 133 14.45 -14.07 -2.15
N PHE A 134 15.07 -13.20 -1.35
CA PHE A 134 15.43 -11.86 -1.74
C PHE A 134 16.88 -11.79 -2.23
N VAL A 135 17.72 -12.81 -2.00
CA VAL A 135 19.04 -12.89 -2.61
C VAL A 135 18.90 -13.33 -4.06
N ILE A 136 19.17 -12.41 -4.99
CA ILE A 136 19.14 -12.68 -6.44
C ILE A 136 20.36 -13.53 -6.83
N LYS A 137 21.53 -13.17 -6.29
CA LYS A 137 22.79 -13.85 -6.57
C LYS A 137 23.77 -13.67 -5.42
N GLN A 138 24.29 -14.79 -4.91
CA GLN A 138 25.37 -14.74 -3.92
C GLN A 138 26.66 -14.22 -4.55
N GLY A 139 27.31 -13.28 -3.86
CA GLY A 139 28.64 -12.79 -4.18
C GLY A 139 29.75 -13.71 -3.69
N SER A 140 30.99 -13.43 -4.10
CA SER A 140 32.19 -14.11 -3.59
C SER A 140 33.42 -13.21 -3.67
N GLY A 141 34.20 -13.12 -2.60
CA GLY A 141 35.37 -12.24 -2.55
C GLY A 141 34.97 -10.77 -2.70
N ASN A 142 35.36 -10.13 -3.80
CA ASN A 142 35.01 -8.74 -4.13
C ASN A 142 33.75 -8.65 -5.02
N ASP A 143 33.20 -9.78 -5.49
CA ASP A 143 31.96 -9.76 -6.25
C ASP A 143 30.78 -9.55 -5.28
N PRO A 144 29.90 -8.56 -5.53
CA PRO A 144 28.83 -8.23 -4.62
C PRO A 144 27.72 -9.30 -4.61
N THR A 145 27.14 -9.54 -3.44
CA THR A 145 25.84 -10.22 -3.32
C THR A 145 24.75 -9.26 -3.79
N LEU A 146 23.87 -9.74 -4.68
CA LEU A 146 22.74 -8.95 -5.19
C LEU A 146 21.46 -9.27 -4.43
N LEU A 147 20.82 -8.25 -3.89
CA LEU A 147 19.59 -8.33 -3.13
C LEU A 147 18.45 -7.61 -3.86
N ASP A 148 17.33 -8.28 -3.97
CA ASP A 148 16.03 -7.71 -4.33
C ASP A 148 15.49 -6.88 -3.16
N VAL A 149 14.98 -5.69 -3.46
CA VAL A 149 14.37 -4.77 -2.50
C VAL A 149 13.06 -4.17 -3.03
N ASP A 150 12.48 -4.76 -4.07
CA ASP A 150 11.16 -4.34 -4.58
C ASP A 150 10.01 -4.76 -3.64
N TRP A 151 10.27 -5.65 -2.69
CA TRP A 151 9.32 -6.05 -1.65
C TRP A 151 9.09 -4.99 -0.57
N ARG A 152 9.94 -3.96 -0.45
CA ARG A 152 9.97 -3.01 0.69
C ARG A 152 8.67 -2.22 0.98
N GLY A 153 7.70 -2.25 0.08
CA GLY A 153 6.37 -1.65 0.27
C GLY A 153 5.25 -2.69 0.24
N PHE A 154 5.49 -3.92 0.71
CA PHE A 154 4.48 -4.98 0.64
C PHE A 154 3.21 -4.56 1.38
N GLY A 155 2.06 -4.70 0.74
CA GLY A 155 0.74 -4.40 1.28
C GLY A 155 -0.28 -5.48 0.93
N VAL A 156 -1.56 -5.21 1.21
CA VAL A 156 -2.64 -6.18 0.92
C VAL A 156 -3.83 -5.48 0.31
N VAL A 157 -4.25 -5.95 -0.86
CA VAL A 157 -5.47 -5.45 -1.52
C VAL A 157 -6.70 -6.22 -1.05
N GLY A 158 -7.76 -5.46 -0.75
CA GLY A 158 -9.08 -6.00 -0.41
C GLY A 158 -9.19 -6.52 1.04
N PRO A 159 -10.36 -7.07 1.39
CA PRO A 159 -10.66 -7.51 2.76
C PRO A 159 -9.69 -8.59 3.27
N VAL A 160 -9.33 -8.55 4.55
CA VAL A 160 -8.61 -9.58 5.29
C VAL A 160 -9.37 -9.91 6.57
N VAL A 161 -10.02 -11.07 6.56
CA VAL A 161 -10.76 -11.57 7.72
C VAL A 161 -9.90 -12.58 8.46
N ILE A 162 -9.74 -12.36 9.77
CA ILE A 162 -9.03 -13.26 10.69
C ILE A 162 -10.03 -13.79 11.72
N ASN A 163 -10.19 -15.11 11.78
CA ASN A 163 -10.94 -15.75 12.84
C ASN A 163 -10.12 -15.79 14.13
N THR A 164 -10.70 -15.27 15.21
CA THR A 164 -10.08 -15.21 16.53
C THR A 164 -10.99 -15.83 17.58
N GLN A 165 -10.41 -16.46 18.60
CA GLN A 165 -11.19 -17.05 19.69
C GLN A 165 -12.00 -16.00 20.47
N ALA A 166 -11.49 -14.78 20.60
CA ALA A 166 -12.10 -13.72 21.40
C ALA A 166 -13.17 -12.92 20.65
N TYR A 167 -13.03 -12.76 19.32
CA TYR A 167 -13.88 -11.86 18.55
C TYR A 167 -14.60 -12.53 17.37
N GLY A 168 -14.34 -13.82 17.09
CA GLY A 168 -14.77 -14.47 15.86
C GLY A 168 -14.05 -13.86 14.66
N ASP A 169 -14.76 -13.75 13.55
CA ASP A 169 -14.26 -13.15 12.31
C ASP A 169 -14.05 -11.64 12.47
N VAL A 170 -12.82 -11.18 12.25
CA VAL A 170 -12.45 -9.76 12.29
C VAL A 170 -11.83 -9.35 10.97
N GLU A 171 -12.45 -8.39 10.28
CA GLU A 171 -11.85 -7.70 9.13
C GLU A 171 -10.82 -6.67 9.62
N ILE A 172 -9.56 -6.83 9.20
CA ILE A 172 -8.42 -6.04 9.71
C ILE A 172 -7.85 -5.04 8.69
N ASN A 173 -8.30 -5.07 7.44
CA ASN A 173 -7.74 -4.23 6.38
C ASN A 173 -8.64 -3.07 5.97
N LEU A 174 -9.93 -3.11 6.26
CA LEU A 174 -10.86 -2.03 5.95
C LEU A 174 -11.30 -1.30 7.23
N PRO A 175 -11.16 0.03 7.31
CA PRO A 175 -11.54 0.77 8.52
C PRO A 175 -13.00 0.59 8.93
N ILE A 176 -13.91 0.41 7.96
CA ILE A 176 -15.34 0.29 8.24
C ILE A 176 -15.69 -0.82 9.25
N SER A 177 -14.86 -1.87 9.34
CA SER A 177 -15.13 -3.07 10.14
C SER A 177 -15.36 -2.79 11.62
N THR A 178 -14.62 -1.85 12.21
CA THR A 178 -14.78 -1.46 13.62
C THR A 178 -16.11 -0.75 13.85
N PHE A 179 -16.56 0.04 12.88
CA PHE A 179 -17.89 0.68 12.93
C PHE A 179 -19.00 -0.35 12.73
N GLU A 180 -18.88 -1.29 11.79
CA GLU A 180 -19.87 -2.35 11.59
C GLU A 180 -20.09 -3.18 12.85
N ARG A 181 -19.01 -3.46 13.59
CA ARG A 181 -19.07 -4.27 14.80
C ARG A 181 -19.69 -3.54 16.00
N PHE A 182 -19.35 -2.28 16.21
CA PHE A 182 -19.75 -1.56 17.44
C PHE A 182 -20.88 -0.56 17.24
N THR A 183 -21.03 -0.02 16.03
CA THR A 183 -22.00 1.01 15.67
C THR A 183 -22.58 0.76 14.26
N PRO A 184 -23.30 -0.36 14.00
CA PRO A 184 -23.71 -0.74 12.65
C PRO A 184 -24.52 0.33 11.90
N ALA A 185 -25.37 1.07 12.60
CA ALA A 185 -26.16 2.16 12.00
C ALA A 185 -25.28 3.32 11.51
N LEU A 186 -24.20 3.62 12.23
CA LEU A 186 -23.22 4.62 11.83
C LEU A 186 -22.40 4.12 10.64
N ALA A 187 -22.00 2.84 10.63
CA ALA A 187 -21.28 2.23 9.50
C ALA A 187 -22.05 2.40 8.19
N LEU A 188 -23.33 2.02 8.16
CA LEU A 188 -24.19 2.19 6.97
C LEU A 188 -24.30 3.65 6.52
N SER A 189 -24.33 4.58 7.48
CA SER A 189 -24.38 6.02 7.17
C SER A 189 -23.06 6.50 6.57
N LEU A 190 -21.93 6.03 7.09
CA LEU A 190 -20.60 6.38 6.58
C LEU A 190 -20.37 5.84 5.17
N GLU A 191 -20.70 4.57 4.91
CA GLU A 191 -20.53 3.93 3.61
C GLU A 191 -21.32 4.61 2.48
N SER A 192 -22.52 5.09 2.81
CA SER A 192 -23.42 5.74 1.84
C SER A 192 -23.19 7.25 1.70
N SER A 193 -22.15 7.78 2.36
CA SER A 193 -21.82 9.21 2.40
C SER A 193 -20.55 9.55 1.63
N ASP A 194 -20.17 10.82 1.62
CA ASP A 194 -18.91 11.27 1.02
C ASP A 194 -17.69 10.67 1.76
N ALA A 195 -17.87 10.19 3.00
CA ALA A 195 -16.83 9.50 3.75
C ALA A 195 -16.63 8.02 3.34
N GLY A 196 -17.43 7.48 2.40
CA GLY A 196 -17.35 6.07 2.00
C GLY A 196 -15.98 5.66 1.43
N GLU A 197 -15.26 6.57 0.78
CA GLU A 197 -13.90 6.32 0.31
C GLU A 197 -12.90 6.14 1.47
N ILE A 198 -13.00 6.96 2.53
CA ILE A 198 -12.18 6.81 3.74
C ILE A 198 -12.40 5.42 4.37
N MET A 199 -13.65 4.95 4.37
CA MET A 199 -14.06 3.68 4.96
C MET A 199 -13.60 2.45 4.17
N SER A 200 -13.38 2.61 2.86
CA SER A 200 -12.99 1.55 1.93
C SER A 200 -11.51 1.57 1.54
N THR A 201 -10.80 2.65 1.87
CA THR A 201 -9.35 2.73 1.68
C THR A 201 -8.67 1.74 2.63
N ARG A 202 -7.85 0.84 2.09
CA ARG A 202 -7.17 -0.20 2.88
C ARG A 202 -6.23 0.38 3.95
N LEU A 203 -6.00 -0.37 5.03
CA LEU A 203 -5.06 -0.04 6.10
C LEU A 203 -3.64 -0.53 5.79
N MET A 204 -3.50 -1.75 5.26
CA MET A 204 -2.20 -2.33 4.89
C MET A 204 -1.74 -1.83 3.53
N ASP A 205 -1.34 -0.55 3.48
CA ASP A 205 -0.80 0.14 2.31
C ASP A 205 0.65 0.57 2.54
N GLY A 206 1.60 -0.10 1.87
CA GLY A 206 3.02 0.24 1.89
C GLY A 206 3.51 0.89 0.60
N ASP A 207 2.60 1.29 -0.30
CA ASP A 207 2.94 1.72 -1.67
C ASP A 207 3.88 2.93 -1.67
N GLU A 208 3.73 3.85 -0.71
CA GLU A 208 4.57 5.05 -0.59
C GLU A 208 6.06 4.69 -0.41
N ILE A 209 6.36 3.66 0.39
CA ILE A 209 7.73 3.18 0.62
C ILE A 209 8.35 2.62 -0.68
N LYS A 210 7.55 1.91 -1.48
CA LYS A 210 8.00 1.37 -2.77
C LYS A 210 8.10 2.47 -3.84
N ALA A 211 7.19 3.44 -3.84
CA ALA A 211 7.14 4.53 -4.81
C ALA A 211 8.34 5.48 -4.68
N GLN A 212 8.91 5.62 -3.48
CA GLN A 212 10.16 6.35 -3.27
C GLN A 212 11.36 5.54 -3.78
N PRO A 213 12.11 6.04 -4.78
CA PRO A 213 13.33 5.39 -5.23
C PRO A 213 14.36 5.37 -4.09
N ILE A 214 15.08 4.26 -3.94
CA ILE A 214 16.18 4.11 -2.96
C ILE A 214 17.32 5.11 -3.24
N GLY A 215 17.37 5.64 -4.47
CA GLY A 215 18.18 6.81 -4.85
C GLY A 215 17.97 8.04 -3.96
N ASN A 216 16.77 8.21 -3.42
CA ASN A 216 16.38 9.37 -2.62
C ASN A 216 16.53 9.15 -1.11
N TRP A 217 16.64 7.89 -0.67
CA TRP A 217 16.77 7.53 0.74
C TRP A 217 18.13 8.02 1.28
N HIS A 218 18.12 8.43 2.54
CA HIS A 218 19.33 8.81 3.26
C HIS A 218 20.19 7.57 3.54
N PHE A 219 21.48 7.68 3.24
CA PHE A 219 22.44 6.59 3.38
C PHE A 219 23.47 6.92 4.46
N LEU A 220 23.61 6.03 5.42
CA LEU A 220 24.64 6.06 6.45
C LEU A 220 25.50 4.79 6.36
N PHE A 221 26.80 4.96 6.53
CA PHE A 221 27.76 3.87 6.58
C PHE A 221 28.50 3.90 7.90
N ASP A 222 28.40 2.83 8.69
CA ASP A 222 29.17 2.62 9.91
C ASP A 222 30.35 1.68 9.63
N PRO A 223 31.58 2.22 9.52
CA PRO A 223 32.79 1.42 9.29
C PRO A 223 33.30 0.72 10.56
N THR A 224 32.75 1.03 11.73
CA THR A 224 33.26 0.52 13.02
C THR A 224 32.55 -0.74 13.48
N GLY A 225 31.28 -0.92 13.09
CA GLY A 225 30.46 -2.05 13.55
C GLY A 225 30.28 -2.09 15.07
N ILE A 226 30.50 -0.96 15.75
CA ILE A 226 30.33 -0.80 17.21
C ILE A 226 28.94 -0.23 17.47
N GLY A 227 27.91 -1.00 17.12
CA GLY A 227 26.60 -0.83 17.75
C GLY A 227 26.68 -1.43 19.14
N ALA A 228 26.54 -0.64 20.20
CA ALA A 228 26.49 -1.15 21.58
C ALA A 228 25.39 -2.24 21.77
N ASP A 229 24.41 -2.30 20.84
CA ASP A 229 23.28 -3.23 20.83
C ASP A 229 23.34 -4.26 19.68
N ALA A 230 24.45 -4.36 18.94
CA ALA A 230 24.57 -5.22 17.75
C ALA A 230 24.32 -6.71 18.06
N SER A 231 24.65 -7.16 19.28
CA SER A 231 24.40 -8.54 19.72
C SER A 231 22.91 -8.86 19.94
N GLN A 232 22.08 -7.86 20.23
CA GLN A 232 20.64 -8.04 20.47
C GLN A 232 19.85 -8.33 19.19
N TYR A 233 20.41 -7.97 18.03
CA TYR A 233 19.86 -8.23 16.70
C TYR A 233 20.61 -9.34 15.94
N GLY A 234 21.49 -10.08 16.63
CA GLY A 234 22.21 -11.24 16.06
C GLY A 234 23.50 -10.92 15.31
N PHE A 235 24.03 -9.70 15.39
CA PHE A 235 25.26 -9.31 14.68
C PHE A 235 26.54 -9.66 15.44
N GLN A 236 27.59 -10.04 14.71
CA GLN A 236 28.96 -10.14 15.25
C GLN A 236 29.63 -8.76 15.24
N THR A 237 30.08 -8.31 16.42
CA THR A 237 30.91 -7.10 16.60
C THR A 237 32.08 -7.07 15.61
N GLY A 238 32.24 -5.96 14.89
CA GLY A 238 33.32 -5.75 13.90
C GLY A 238 32.91 -5.87 12.43
N SER A 239 31.62 -6.08 12.13
CA SER A 239 31.10 -6.02 10.76
C SER A 239 30.65 -4.60 10.41
N VAL A 240 30.99 -4.09 9.22
CA VAL A 240 30.51 -2.78 8.74
C VAL A 240 29.01 -2.84 8.44
N ILE A 241 28.29 -1.72 8.58
CA ILE A 241 26.83 -1.65 8.36
C ILE A 241 26.49 -0.52 7.40
N SER A 242 25.57 -0.81 6.48
CA SER A 242 24.97 0.15 5.55
C SER A 242 23.50 0.34 5.88
N SER A 243 23.11 1.56 6.22
CA SER A 243 21.75 1.91 6.61
C SER A 243 21.11 2.83 5.57
N PHE A 244 19.92 2.45 5.10
CA PHE A 244 19.10 3.25 4.19
C PHE A 244 17.81 3.64 4.89
N THR A 245 17.54 4.93 4.97
CA THR A 245 16.40 5.50 5.70
C THR A 245 15.60 6.46 4.83
N MET A 246 14.27 6.46 4.94
CA MET A 246 13.38 7.46 4.35
C MET A 246 12.32 7.89 5.36
N GLY A 247 11.71 9.04 5.12
CA GLY A 247 10.71 9.60 6.02
C GLY A 247 11.32 10.56 7.05
N GLU A 248 12.50 11.11 6.74
CA GLU A 248 13.08 12.24 7.48
C GLU A 248 12.93 13.52 6.66
N SER A 249 12.31 14.55 7.22
CA SER A 249 12.22 15.85 6.55
C SER A 249 13.63 16.35 6.22
N SER A 250 13.93 16.45 4.93
CA SER A 250 15.23 16.90 4.44
C SER A 250 15.05 17.87 3.26
N LEU A 251 16.09 18.64 2.96
CA LEU A 251 16.08 19.52 1.77
C LEU A 251 15.91 18.74 0.45
N ARG A 252 16.15 17.42 0.46
CA ARG A 252 16.00 16.51 -0.69
C ARG A 252 14.62 15.85 -0.74
N GLU A 253 14.11 15.38 0.40
CA GLU A 253 12.80 14.71 0.51
C GLU A 253 11.63 15.72 0.54
N GLY A 254 11.91 16.98 0.86
CA GLY A 254 10.88 17.99 1.05
C GLY A 254 10.24 17.92 2.43
N LEU A 255 9.20 18.73 2.65
CA LEU A 255 8.47 18.72 3.92
C LEU A 255 7.51 17.54 3.93
N ILE A 256 7.72 16.62 4.85
CA ILE A 256 6.78 15.53 5.12
C ILE A 256 5.49 16.13 5.66
N ARG A 257 4.37 15.79 5.01
CA ARG A 257 3.04 16.26 5.40
C ARG A 257 2.18 15.06 5.75
N GLU A 258 1.35 15.27 6.77
CA GLU A 258 0.26 14.36 7.07
C GLU A 258 -0.67 14.27 5.86
N GLN A 259 -1.05 13.05 5.52
CA GLN A 259 -2.10 12.78 4.56
C GLN A 259 -3.43 12.90 5.28
N VAL A 260 -4.19 13.93 4.91
CA VAL A 260 -5.50 14.22 5.49
C VAL A 260 -6.54 14.00 4.41
N HIS A 261 -7.49 13.10 4.67
CA HIS A 261 -8.63 12.87 3.80
C HIS A 261 -9.90 13.28 4.53
N GLU A 262 -10.69 14.15 3.92
CA GLU A 262 -11.92 14.69 4.50
C GLU A 262 -13.13 14.23 3.71
N GLY A 263 -14.18 13.89 4.44
CA GLY A 263 -15.50 13.57 3.92
C GLY A 263 -16.56 14.10 4.87
N SER A 264 -17.82 13.91 4.50
CA SER A 264 -18.96 14.32 5.31
C SER A 264 -19.98 13.19 5.40
N VAL A 265 -20.68 13.12 6.52
CA VAL A 265 -21.79 12.18 6.74
C VAL A 265 -23.02 12.93 7.25
N ASN A 266 -24.17 12.65 6.64
CA ASN A 266 -25.45 13.26 7.01
C ASN A 266 -26.29 12.25 7.80
N ILE A 267 -26.52 12.50 9.10
CA ILE A 267 -27.36 11.65 9.96
C ILE A 267 -28.58 12.44 10.42
N ASP A 268 -28.42 13.26 11.44
CA ASP A 268 -29.37 14.30 11.87
C ASP A 268 -28.83 15.71 11.58
N LYS A 269 -27.52 15.81 11.43
CA LYS A 269 -26.75 16.94 10.92
C LYS A 269 -25.65 16.41 10.00
N THR A 270 -24.98 17.33 9.31
CA THR A 270 -23.74 17.05 8.60
C THR A 270 -22.59 17.04 9.59
N TYR A 271 -21.88 15.92 9.67
CA TYR A 271 -20.67 15.76 10.49
C TYR A 271 -19.46 15.62 9.58
N MET A 272 -18.34 16.21 9.98
CA MET A 272 -17.07 16.10 9.24
C MET A 272 -16.38 14.81 9.66
N VAL A 273 -15.94 14.03 8.67
CA VAL A 273 -15.16 12.81 8.86
C VAL A 273 -13.77 13.06 8.31
N THR A 274 -12.75 12.83 9.13
CA THR A 274 -11.36 13.09 8.75
C THR A 274 -10.52 11.85 9.04
N SER A 275 -9.76 11.41 8.04
CA SER A 275 -8.69 10.43 8.21
C SER A 275 -7.35 11.13 8.34
N TYR A 276 -6.55 10.70 9.31
CA TYR A 276 -5.20 11.19 9.55
C TYR A 276 -4.19 10.06 9.43
N GLU A 277 -3.15 10.30 8.64
CA GLU A 277 -1.99 9.42 8.47
C GLU A 277 -0.73 10.28 8.30
N SER A 278 0.40 9.91 8.91
CA SER A 278 1.68 10.54 8.52
C SER A 278 2.21 9.90 7.23
N SER A 279 3.20 10.50 6.58
CA SER A 279 3.90 9.84 5.48
C SER A 279 4.52 8.51 5.93
N GLY A 280 4.69 7.58 5.00
CA GLY A 280 5.45 6.37 5.23
C GLY A 280 6.90 6.65 5.61
N ASN A 281 7.48 5.77 6.41
CA ASN A 281 8.91 5.76 6.76
C ASN A 281 9.48 4.35 6.66
N ALA A 282 10.78 4.26 6.41
CA ALA A 282 11.44 2.96 6.33
C ALA A 282 12.91 3.03 6.75
N SER A 283 13.38 1.93 7.34
CA SER A 283 14.79 1.68 7.65
C SER A 283 15.18 0.29 7.19
N ILE A 284 16.21 0.21 6.35
CA ILE A 284 16.83 -1.03 5.88
C ILE A 284 18.30 -1.00 6.29
N ASP A 285 18.66 -1.85 7.23
CA ASP A 285 20.04 -2.05 7.66
C ASP A 285 20.62 -3.31 7.02
N ILE A 286 21.80 -3.20 6.43
CA ILE A 286 22.46 -4.29 5.71
C ILE A 286 23.85 -4.49 6.29
N ILE A 287 24.17 -5.73 6.68
CA ILE A 287 25.53 -6.09 7.07
C ILE A 287 26.42 -6.05 5.83
N GLY A 288 27.50 -5.28 5.88
CA GLY A 288 28.41 -5.04 4.77
C GLY A 288 28.28 -3.63 4.20
N PHE A 289 29.10 -3.37 3.19
CA PHE A 289 29.00 -2.17 2.38
C PHE A 289 28.00 -2.44 1.25
N ALA A 290 26.84 -1.80 1.31
CA ALA A 290 25.78 -1.95 0.34
C ALA A 290 25.72 -0.73 -0.58
N ASN A 291 25.51 -0.99 -1.86
CA ASN A 291 25.34 0.04 -2.87
C ASN A 291 24.07 -0.22 -3.66
N ARG A 292 23.39 0.85 -4.07
CA ARG A 292 22.13 0.77 -4.82
C ARG A 292 22.40 0.70 -6.31
N ASP A 293 21.61 -0.11 -7.02
CA ASP A 293 21.66 -0.21 -8.47
C ASP A 293 20.27 -0.59 -9.02
N VAL A 294 20.14 -0.57 -10.34
CA VAL A 294 18.92 -0.93 -11.04
C VAL A 294 19.20 -2.11 -11.98
N LEU A 295 18.49 -3.21 -11.76
CA LEU A 295 18.49 -4.36 -12.64
C LEU A 295 17.21 -4.38 -13.47
N GLY A 296 17.29 -3.85 -14.71
CA GLY A 296 16.12 -3.70 -15.57
C GLY A 296 15.20 -2.60 -15.05
N THR A 297 14.05 -2.98 -14.47
CA THR A 297 13.12 -2.07 -13.78
C THR A 297 13.13 -2.25 -12.26
N SER A 298 13.92 -3.20 -11.76
CA SER A 298 13.98 -3.57 -10.35
C SER A 298 15.10 -2.81 -9.65
N GLU A 299 14.83 -2.26 -8.47
CA GLU A 299 15.88 -1.70 -7.62
C GLU A 299 16.52 -2.82 -6.80
N ILE A 300 17.84 -2.78 -6.69
CA ILE A 300 18.62 -3.82 -6.02
C ILE A 300 19.70 -3.20 -5.14
N PHE A 301 20.16 -3.97 -4.14
CA PHE A 301 21.43 -3.70 -3.46
C PHE A 301 22.51 -4.67 -3.92
N GLY A 302 23.71 -4.14 -4.21
CA GLY A 302 24.93 -4.91 -4.30
C GLY A 302 25.73 -4.76 -3.03
N VAL A 303 26.04 -5.86 -2.35
CA VAL A 303 26.64 -5.85 -1.01
C VAL A 303 27.99 -6.54 -1.03
N THR A 304 29.02 -5.86 -0.52
CA THR A 304 30.36 -6.43 -0.29
C THR A 304 30.66 -6.50 1.21
N PRO A 305 31.50 -7.45 1.68
CA PRO A 305 31.80 -7.56 3.11
C PRO A 305 32.48 -6.33 3.72
N ASN A 306 33.26 -5.60 2.92
CA ASN A 306 34.00 -4.41 3.34
C ASN A 306 33.75 -3.24 2.39
N ALA A 307 33.97 -2.03 2.89
CA ALA A 307 34.02 -0.85 2.04
C ALA A 307 35.22 -0.91 1.08
N PRO A 308 35.12 -0.27 -0.10
CA PRO A 308 36.20 -0.18 -1.07
C PRO A 308 37.38 0.62 -0.53
N GLU A 309 38.60 0.26 -0.97
CA GLU A 309 39.79 1.08 -0.69
C GLU A 309 39.59 2.51 -1.23
N GLY A 310 39.80 3.51 -0.36
CA GLY A 310 39.64 4.93 -0.71
C GLY A 310 38.22 5.48 -0.57
N TYR A 311 37.27 4.72 -0.02
CA TYR A 311 35.94 5.25 0.32
C TYR A 311 36.05 6.34 1.40
N ALA A 312 35.90 7.59 0.99
CA ALA A 312 35.70 8.73 1.87
C ALA A 312 34.21 9.11 1.85
N SER A 313 33.62 9.32 3.02
CA SER A 313 32.24 9.78 3.21
C SER A 313 32.04 11.18 2.62
N THR A 314 31.92 11.26 1.29
CA THR A 314 31.62 12.50 0.60
C THR A 314 30.13 12.51 0.26
N SER A 315 29.46 13.58 0.67
CA SER A 315 28.03 13.85 0.51
C SER A 315 27.57 14.02 -0.96
N SER A 316 28.37 13.57 -1.93
CA SER A 316 28.20 13.85 -3.37
C SER A 316 28.11 12.59 -4.27
N GLY A 317 28.28 11.38 -3.73
CA GLY A 317 27.73 10.17 -4.35
C GLY A 317 28.23 9.74 -5.73
N GLU A 318 29.49 10.01 -6.11
CA GLU A 318 30.12 9.28 -7.22
C GLU A 318 31.01 8.15 -6.68
N PHE A 319 30.60 6.92 -6.97
CA PHE A 319 31.19 5.69 -6.43
C PHE A 319 32.33 5.17 -7.32
N PRO A 320 33.28 4.37 -6.77
CA PRO A 320 34.37 3.79 -7.56
C PRO A 320 33.86 2.93 -8.73
N ALA A 321 34.32 3.24 -9.95
CA ALA A 321 33.82 2.64 -11.20
C ALA A 321 33.88 1.10 -11.22
N PHE A 322 34.87 0.49 -10.56
CA PHE A 322 34.99 -0.98 -10.53
C PHE A 322 33.79 -1.68 -9.85
N ILE A 323 33.19 -1.06 -8.83
CA ILE A 323 32.02 -1.61 -8.14
C ILE A 323 30.79 -1.51 -9.02
N LEU A 324 30.61 -0.36 -9.68
CA LEU A 324 29.55 -0.17 -10.67
C LEU A 324 29.66 -1.20 -11.81
N TYR A 325 30.87 -1.47 -12.31
CA TYR A 325 31.07 -2.51 -13.33
C TYR A 325 30.86 -3.94 -12.81
N GLY A 326 31.30 -4.23 -11.58
CA GLY A 326 31.05 -5.53 -10.93
C GLY A 326 29.56 -5.77 -10.70
N MET A 327 28.84 -4.75 -10.21
CA MET A 327 27.39 -4.77 -10.04
C MET A 327 26.69 -4.93 -11.38
N ALA A 328 27.03 -4.15 -12.41
CA ALA A 328 26.43 -4.27 -13.74
C ALA A 328 26.62 -5.67 -14.35
N GLY A 329 27.82 -6.25 -14.21
CA GLY A 329 28.11 -7.62 -14.68
C GLY A 329 27.30 -8.68 -13.93
N MET A 330 27.17 -8.54 -12.61
CA MET A 330 26.37 -9.43 -11.78
C MET A 330 24.87 -9.27 -12.01
N ALA A 331 24.42 -8.03 -12.20
CA ALA A 331 23.04 -7.67 -12.47
C ALA A 331 22.61 -8.28 -13.82
N ALA A 332 23.45 -8.18 -14.87
CA ALA A 332 23.18 -8.84 -16.14
C ALA A 332 22.97 -10.37 -16.01
N MET A 333 23.75 -11.04 -15.14
CA MET A 333 23.57 -12.47 -14.85
C MET A 333 22.31 -12.74 -14.02
N GLY A 334 22.02 -11.92 -13.00
CA GLY A 334 20.82 -12.03 -12.17
C GLY A 334 19.53 -11.81 -12.98
N GLY A 335 19.52 -10.84 -13.89
CA GLY A 335 18.39 -10.55 -14.77
C GLY A 335 18.07 -11.71 -15.70
N ALA A 336 19.09 -12.39 -16.22
CA ALA A 336 18.90 -13.61 -17.01
C ALA A 336 18.28 -14.74 -16.17
N ALA A 337 18.69 -14.91 -14.91
CA ALA A 337 18.11 -15.89 -14.00
C ALA A 337 16.64 -15.58 -13.67
N MET A 338 16.32 -14.32 -13.36
CA MET A 338 14.95 -13.84 -13.13
C MET A 338 14.06 -14.07 -14.34
N MET A 339 14.54 -13.76 -15.55
CA MET A 339 13.79 -14.01 -16.79
C MET A 339 13.49 -15.50 -17.00
N LEU A 340 14.42 -16.40 -16.68
CA LEU A 340 14.21 -17.84 -16.78
C LEU A 340 13.21 -18.36 -15.75
N VAL A 341 13.24 -17.87 -14.51
CA VAL A 341 12.26 -18.23 -13.46
C VAL A 341 10.88 -17.70 -13.81
N SER A 342 10.78 -16.44 -14.23
CA SER A 342 9.54 -15.81 -14.70
C SER A 342 8.94 -16.59 -15.87
N LYS A 343 9.76 -16.95 -16.88
CA LYS A 343 9.32 -17.79 -18.01
C LYS A 343 8.85 -19.17 -17.57
N ARG A 344 9.44 -19.77 -16.53
CA ARG A 344 8.98 -21.05 -15.96
C ARG A 344 7.64 -20.90 -15.23
N LYS A 345 7.46 -19.84 -14.42
CA LYS A 345 6.20 -19.54 -13.74
C LYS A 345 5.07 -19.24 -14.75
N LEU A 346 5.33 -18.39 -15.74
CA LEU A 346 4.40 -18.10 -16.84
C LEU A 346 4.01 -19.37 -17.62
N ASN A 347 4.94 -20.30 -17.83
CA ASN A 347 4.65 -21.56 -18.50
C ASN A 347 3.87 -22.55 -17.62
N LYS A 348 3.96 -22.45 -16.28
CA LYS A 348 3.12 -23.24 -15.36
C LYS A 348 1.69 -22.70 -15.25
N GLU A 349 1.49 -21.41 -15.54
CA GLU A 349 0.17 -20.77 -15.64
C GLU A 349 -0.49 -20.93 -17.03
N LYS A 350 0.19 -21.54 -18.01
CA LYS A 350 -0.42 -21.91 -19.29
C LYS A 350 -1.53 -22.94 -19.06
N GLY A 351 -2.77 -22.45 -19.07
CA GLY A 351 -3.99 -23.22 -18.79
C GLY A 351 -4.94 -22.52 -17.81
N HIS A 352 -4.44 -21.52 -17.06
CA HIS A 352 -5.21 -20.71 -16.10
C HIS A 352 -5.44 -19.26 -16.56
N TYR A 353 -5.32 -18.99 -17.87
CA TYR A 353 -5.94 -17.80 -18.48
C TYR A 353 -7.45 -18.05 -18.59
N GLN A 354 -8.13 -18.24 -17.45
CA GLN A 354 -9.56 -18.06 -17.41
C GLN A 354 -9.80 -16.56 -17.51
N GLN A 355 -9.85 -16.08 -18.75
CA GLN A 355 -10.60 -14.89 -19.08
C GLN A 355 -11.97 -15.05 -18.40
N THR A 356 -12.20 -14.33 -17.31
CA THR A 356 -13.54 -14.10 -16.75
C THR A 356 -14.26 -13.19 -17.73
N GLY A 357 -14.61 -13.75 -18.89
CA GLY A 357 -15.19 -13.06 -20.02
C GLY A 357 -15.58 -14.08 -21.07
N ILE A 358 -16.66 -13.77 -21.79
CA ILE A 358 -17.24 -14.66 -22.81
C ILE A 358 -16.16 -14.98 -23.85
N ASP A 359 -15.97 -16.27 -24.13
CA ASP A 359 -15.08 -16.77 -25.17
C ASP A 359 -15.43 -16.09 -26.51
N PRO A 360 -14.47 -15.40 -27.18
CA PRO A 360 -14.75 -14.66 -28.40
C PRO A 360 -15.27 -15.54 -29.56
N THR A 361 -15.09 -16.87 -29.50
CA THR A 361 -15.68 -17.81 -30.46
C THR A 361 -17.19 -17.99 -30.28
N GLN A 362 -17.71 -17.63 -29.11
CA GLN A 362 -19.12 -17.63 -28.75
C GLN A 362 -19.81 -16.30 -29.03
N LEU A 363 -19.12 -15.30 -29.57
CA LEU A 363 -19.73 -14.04 -29.99
C LEU A 363 -20.14 -14.08 -31.46
N THR A 364 -21.35 -13.58 -31.76
CA THR A 364 -21.83 -13.36 -33.13
C THR A 364 -22.19 -11.88 -33.26
N GLY A 365 -21.65 -11.20 -34.27
CA GLY A 365 -21.99 -9.81 -34.54
C GLY A 365 -23.35 -9.73 -35.21
N VAL A 366 -24.27 -8.93 -34.65
CA VAL A 366 -25.54 -8.61 -35.29
C VAL A 366 -25.41 -7.24 -35.98
N GLN A 367 -25.75 -7.17 -37.26
CA GLN A 367 -25.86 -5.89 -37.97
C GLN A 367 -27.10 -5.14 -37.47
N THR A 368 -26.90 -4.04 -36.76
CA THR A 368 -27.98 -3.08 -36.49
C THR A 368 -28.24 -2.24 -37.74
N SER A 369 -29.48 -2.28 -38.21
CA SER A 369 -30.12 -1.48 -39.28
C SER A 369 -29.92 -1.93 -40.74
N ALA A 370 -31.04 -2.40 -41.32
CA ALA A 370 -31.30 -2.39 -42.76
C ALA A 370 -32.51 -1.48 -43.03
N SER A 371 -32.36 -0.18 -42.78
CA SER A 371 -33.32 0.82 -43.26
C SER A 371 -32.65 2.17 -43.50
N SER A 372 -32.59 2.55 -44.79
CA SER A 372 -32.29 3.89 -45.31
C SER A 372 -30.85 4.43 -45.12
N GLY A 373 -30.01 4.18 -46.12
CA GLY A 373 -29.14 5.20 -46.78
C GLY A 373 -28.12 6.04 -45.98
N GLY A 374 -27.82 5.77 -44.72
CA GLY A 374 -26.85 6.53 -43.90
C GLY A 374 -25.60 5.74 -43.52
N TYR A 375 -24.49 6.44 -43.23
CA TYR A 375 -23.18 5.88 -42.86
C TYR A 375 -23.25 4.75 -41.80
N GLN A 376 -22.70 3.59 -42.14
CA GLN A 376 -22.51 2.47 -41.21
C GLN A 376 -21.34 2.77 -40.26
N THR A 377 -21.62 2.90 -38.97
CA THR A 377 -20.56 2.90 -37.93
C THR A 377 -20.26 1.47 -37.50
N ILE A 378 -18.97 1.10 -37.44
CA ILE A 378 -18.48 -0.21 -36.95
C ILE A 378 -18.60 -0.26 -35.42
N ARG A 379 -19.83 -0.21 -34.92
CA ARG A 379 -20.14 -0.46 -33.51
C ARG A 379 -21.29 -1.45 -33.45
N GLY A 380 -21.02 -2.66 -33.95
CA GLY A 380 -21.91 -3.80 -33.81
C GLY A 380 -21.84 -4.34 -32.39
N GLU A 381 -22.99 -4.56 -31.77
CA GLU A 381 -23.10 -5.22 -30.48
C GLU A 381 -22.89 -6.73 -30.69
N ALA A 382 -22.06 -7.34 -29.84
CA ALA A 382 -21.76 -8.77 -29.92
C ALA A 382 -22.71 -9.53 -28.99
N GLN A 383 -23.47 -10.49 -29.54
CA GLN A 383 -24.35 -11.37 -28.77
C GLN A 383 -23.74 -12.77 -28.64
N VAL A 384 -24.05 -13.44 -27.54
CA VAL A 384 -23.58 -14.81 -27.25
C VAL A 384 -24.37 -15.82 -28.09
N LYS A 385 -23.68 -16.75 -28.76
CA LYS A 385 -24.28 -17.85 -29.54
C LYS A 385 -25.13 -18.74 -28.65
N GLY A 386 -26.36 -19.05 -29.08
CA GLY A 386 -27.23 -20.03 -28.43
C GLY A 386 -28.24 -19.45 -27.42
N LEU A 387 -28.42 -18.14 -27.39
CA LEU A 387 -29.41 -17.43 -26.56
C LEU A 387 -30.56 -16.83 -27.38
N GLU A 388 -30.93 -17.46 -28.51
CA GLU A 388 -32.02 -16.99 -29.40
C GLU A 388 -33.42 -17.03 -28.74
N ASP A 389 -33.55 -17.66 -27.57
CA ASP A 389 -34.82 -17.83 -26.83
C ASP A 389 -34.94 -17.01 -25.54
N TYR A 390 -34.01 -16.10 -25.21
CA TYR A 390 -34.20 -15.16 -24.10
C TYR A 390 -34.95 -13.90 -24.55
N ASN A 391 -36.16 -14.10 -25.05
CA ASN A 391 -37.17 -13.05 -25.22
C ASN A 391 -38.12 -13.11 -24.02
N GLU A 392 -37.78 -12.44 -22.93
CA GLU A 392 -38.77 -11.90 -21.98
C GLU A 392 -38.05 -11.02 -20.95
N HIS A 393 -38.12 -9.70 -21.13
CA HIS A 393 -38.66 -8.76 -20.16
C HIS A 393 -38.74 -7.36 -20.80
N LYS A 394 -39.99 -6.89 -20.97
CA LYS A 394 -40.37 -5.55 -21.46
C LYS A 394 -39.62 -4.45 -20.70
N SER A 395 -38.99 -3.53 -21.43
CA SER A 395 -38.52 -2.25 -20.89
C SER A 395 -39.72 -1.36 -20.52
N TYR A 396 -39.68 -0.81 -19.31
CA TYR A 396 -40.74 -0.01 -18.68
C TYR A 396 -40.88 1.43 -19.25
N TYR A 397 -40.29 1.72 -20.41
CA TYR A 397 -40.21 3.08 -20.98
C TYR A 397 -40.96 3.30 -22.31
N ASP A 398 -41.66 2.31 -22.85
CA ASP A 398 -42.36 2.43 -24.15
C ASP A 398 -43.78 3.02 -24.09
N GLU A 399 -44.28 3.43 -22.92
CA GLU A 399 -45.67 3.93 -22.77
C GLU A 399 -45.77 5.37 -22.26
N LYS A 400 -45.16 6.39 -22.92
CA LYS A 400 -45.65 7.79 -22.92
C LYS A 400 -45.30 8.55 -24.21
N PRO A 401 -46.20 9.39 -24.74
CA PRO A 401 -46.04 10.03 -26.05
C PRO A 401 -44.97 11.13 -26.08
N GLN A 402 -44.21 11.13 -27.17
CA GLN A 402 -43.22 12.14 -27.57
C GLN A 402 -43.89 13.51 -27.78
N VAL A 403 -43.27 14.57 -27.27
CA VAL A 403 -43.64 15.96 -27.57
C VAL A 403 -42.71 16.53 -28.63
N GLU A 404 -43.35 16.82 -29.77
CA GLU A 404 -43.09 17.68 -30.93
C GLU A 404 -41.71 18.33 -31.19
N GLU A 405 -41.35 18.22 -32.47
CA GLU A 405 -40.30 18.92 -33.22
C GLU A 405 -40.27 20.44 -33.01
N LYS A 406 -39.05 21.00 -33.05
CA LYS A 406 -38.84 22.38 -33.48
C LYS A 406 -37.73 22.43 -34.53
N SER A 407 -38.08 22.98 -35.69
CA SER A 407 -37.27 23.10 -36.90
C SER A 407 -36.15 24.14 -36.81
N GLU A 408 -35.18 23.95 -37.71
CA GLU A 408 -33.87 24.61 -37.88
C GLU A 408 -33.90 26.13 -38.10
N ASP A 409 -32.77 26.79 -37.79
CA ASP A 409 -32.23 27.84 -38.66
C ASP A 409 -30.69 27.91 -38.61
N LYS A 410 -30.09 28.21 -39.77
CA LYS A 410 -28.65 28.11 -40.13
C LYS A 410 -27.84 29.41 -39.81
N PRO A 411 -26.50 29.46 -40.05
CA PRO A 411 -25.53 30.13 -39.17
C PRO A 411 -25.23 31.60 -39.54
N SER A 412 -24.76 32.37 -38.57
CA SER A 412 -24.17 33.70 -38.79
C SER A 412 -22.84 33.85 -38.05
N SER A 413 -21.79 34.05 -38.84
CA SER A 413 -20.46 34.52 -38.43
C SER A 413 -20.52 35.87 -37.69
N LYS A 414 -19.84 36.00 -36.55
CA LYS A 414 -19.12 37.21 -36.12
C LYS A 414 -18.40 37.01 -34.78
N GLY A 415 -17.09 37.20 -34.80
CA GLY A 415 -16.31 37.92 -33.79
C GLY A 415 -16.16 37.31 -32.40
N GLY A 416 -14.99 36.71 -32.14
CA GLY A 416 -14.53 36.45 -30.78
C GLY A 416 -14.37 37.75 -29.98
N ALA A 417 -14.82 37.72 -28.73
CA ALA A 417 -14.63 38.81 -27.78
C ALA A 417 -13.41 38.47 -26.90
N MET A 418 -12.32 39.24 -27.08
CA MET A 418 -11.21 39.28 -26.12
C MET A 418 -11.60 40.07 -24.86
N PRO A 419 -10.97 39.78 -23.70
CA PRO A 419 -11.24 40.49 -22.44
C PRO A 419 -10.88 41.97 -22.50
N LYS A 420 -11.70 42.83 -21.87
CA LYS A 420 -11.49 44.28 -21.78
C LYS A 420 -10.20 44.60 -21.01
N GLY A 421 -9.24 45.27 -21.64
CA GLY A 421 -8.10 45.86 -20.92
C GLY A 421 -6.80 46.12 -21.69
N PHE A 422 -6.67 45.80 -22.98
CA PHE A 422 -5.43 46.05 -23.73
C PHE A 422 -5.66 47.01 -24.91
N GLU A 423 -5.12 48.22 -24.83
CA GLU A 423 -4.92 49.14 -25.96
C GLU A 423 -3.49 48.96 -26.49
N SER A 424 -3.34 48.68 -27.79
CA SER A 424 -2.06 48.73 -28.49
C SER A 424 -1.87 50.11 -29.11
N LYS A 425 -0.81 50.82 -28.71
CA LYS A 425 -0.25 51.97 -29.44
C LYS A 425 0.52 51.49 -30.66
N GLU A 426 0.52 52.34 -31.70
CA GLU A 426 1.09 52.17 -33.05
C GLU A 426 2.48 51.51 -33.13
#